data_AF-A0A175Y5Q2-F1
#
_entry.id   AF-A0A175Y5Q2-F1
#
_cell.length_a   1.000
_cell.length_b   1.000
_cell.length_c   1.000
_cell.angle_alpha   90.00
_cell.angle_beta   90.00
_cell.angle_gamma   90.00
#
_symmetry.space_group_name_H-M   'P 1'
#
loop_
_entity.id
_entity.type
_entity.pdbx_description
1 polymer ?
#
loop_
_entity_poly.entity_id
_entity_poly.type
_entity_poly.pdbx_seq_one_letter_code
_entity_poly.pdbx_strand_id
1 'polypeptide(L)' 'MVAAEAELGPLFELVERAAAGKLGFGELVALFWHCLREVPEEVTREVLGEALAALGLARLTPVLRVLLGQILAGR' A
#
# COMPACT_ATOMS: atom_id res chain seq x y z
N MET A 1 7.77 4.81 -6.00
CA MET A 1 7.99 4.81 -4.54
C MET A 1 8.13 6.20 -3.95
N VAL A 2 8.86 7.14 -4.58
CA VAL A 2 8.99 8.54 -4.08
C VAL A 2 7.64 9.23 -3.81
N ALA A 3 6.64 9.03 -4.67
CA ALA A 3 5.29 9.59 -4.45
C ALA A 3 4.59 9.02 -3.20
N ALA A 4 4.82 7.73 -2.89
CA ALA A 4 4.27 7.10 -1.68
C ALA A 4 4.92 7.68 -0.42
N GLU A 5 6.24 7.91 -0.46
CA GLU A 5 7.01 8.43 0.67
C GLU A 5 6.59 9.86 1.05
N ALA A 6 6.23 10.68 0.05
CA ALA A 6 5.73 12.03 0.30
C ALA A 6 4.43 12.05 1.12
N GLU A 7 3.61 11.00 1.05
CA GLU A 7 2.35 10.90 1.77
C GLU A 7 2.44 10.05 3.05
N LEU A 8 3.15 8.92 2.97
CA LEU A 8 3.25 7.94 4.05
C LEU A 8 4.38 8.22 5.05
N GLY A 9 5.24 9.19 4.72
CA GLY A 9 6.52 9.37 5.39
C GLY A 9 7.55 8.31 4.96
N PRO A 10 8.66 8.19 5.70
CA PRO A 10 9.75 7.27 5.35
C PRO A 10 9.24 5.84 5.14
N LEU A 11 9.49 5.28 3.96
CA LEU A 11 8.98 3.94 3.62
C LEU A 11 9.58 2.84 4.49
N PHE A 12 10.76 3.06 5.07
CA PHE A 12 11.35 2.13 6.03
C PHE A 12 10.53 2.06 7.33
N GLU A 13 10.09 3.21 7.87
CA GLU A 13 9.21 3.23 9.05
C GLU A 13 7.85 2.57 8.75
N LEU A 14 7.33 2.75 7.53
CA LEU A 14 6.12 2.04 7.09
C LEU A 14 6.31 0.51 7.14
N VAL A 15 7.46 0.01 6.69
CA VAL A 15 7.80 -1.42 6.75
C VAL A 15 7.90 -1.90 8.20
N GLU A 16 8.50 -1.13 9.09
CA GLU A 16 8.57 -1.44 10.53
C GLU A 16 7.18 -1.48 11.17
N ARG A 17 6.30 -0.51 10.85
CA ARG A 17 4.89 -0.52 11.31
C ARG A 17 4.15 -1.76 10.81
N ALA A 18 4.34 -2.14 9.55
CA ALA A 18 3.74 -3.34 8.98
C ALA A 18 4.24 -4.62 9.65
N ALA A 19 5.55 -4.74 9.90
CA ALA A 19 6.13 -5.87 10.61
C ALA A 19 5.63 -5.97 12.07
N ALA A 20 5.36 -4.83 12.71
CA ALA A 20 4.78 -4.74 14.05
C ALA A 20 3.27 -4.99 14.10
N GLY A 21 2.60 -5.23 12.95
CA GLY A 21 1.14 -5.38 12.88
C GLY A 21 0.37 -4.08 13.17
N LYS A 22 1.02 -2.93 12.99
CA LYS A 22 0.48 -1.59 13.28
C LYS A 22 0.11 -0.80 12.02
N LEU A 23 0.20 -1.41 10.85
CA LEU A 23 -0.14 -0.75 9.60
C LEU A 23 -1.66 -0.51 9.54
N GLY A 24 -2.05 0.76 9.47
CA GLY A 24 -3.44 1.16 9.30
C GLY A 24 -3.97 0.84 7.91
N PHE A 25 -5.28 0.64 7.80
CA PHE A 25 -5.91 0.39 6.51
C PHE A 25 -5.73 1.55 5.53
N GLY A 26 -5.79 2.80 6.00
CA GLY A 26 -5.54 3.99 5.16
C GLY A 26 -4.12 4.02 4.59
N GLU A 27 -3.12 3.60 5.36
CA GLU A 27 -1.72 3.49 4.90
C GLU A 27 -1.57 2.40 3.84
N LEU A 28 -2.28 1.27 4.01
CA LEU A 28 -2.33 0.21 3.02
C LEU A 28 -2.95 0.70 1.71
N VAL A 29 -4.10 1.39 1.76
CA VAL A 29 -4.75 1.95 0.57
C VAL A 29 -3.83 2.94 -0.14
N ALA A 30 -3.17 3.83 0.61
CA ALA A 30 -2.21 4.78 0.06
C ALA A 30 -1.04 4.09 -0.64
N LEU A 31 -0.44 3.08 0.00
CA LEU A 31 0.66 2.32 -0.56
C LEU A 31 0.26 1.66 -1.89
N PHE A 32 -0.89 0.97 -1.91
CA PHE A 32 -1.39 0.33 -3.12
C PHE A 32 -1.66 1.36 -4.22
N TRP A 33 -2.32 2.47 -3.88
CA TRP A 33 -2.61 3.56 -4.84
C TRP A 33 -1.35 4.05 -5.54
N HIS A 34 -0.28 4.33 -4.78
CA HIS A 34 1.00 4.81 -5.34
C HIS A 34 1.81 3.73 -6.08
N CYS A 35 1.45 2.46 -5.94
CA CYS A 35 2.06 1.34 -6.67
C CYS A 35 1.32 1.01 -7.97
N LEU A 36 0.09 1.49 -8.17
CA LEU A 36 -0.64 1.27 -9.41
C LEU A 36 0.03 1.98 -10.59
N ARG A 37 0.02 1.34 -11.74
CA ARG A 37 0.45 1.91 -13.03
C ARG A 37 -0.69 1.77 -14.01
N GLU A 38 -0.83 2.73 -14.92
CA GLU A 38 -1.87 2.70 -15.97
C GLU A 38 -3.28 2.56 -15.36
N VAL A 39 -3.59 3.40 -14.37
CA VAL A 39 -4.88 3.41 -13.68
C VAL A 39 -5.97 3.90 -14.65
N PRO A 40 -7.04 3.11 -14.87
CA PRO A 40 -8.20 3.57 -15.66
C PRO A 40 -8.83 4.82 -15.05
N GLU A 41 -9.41 5.69 -15.89
CA GLU A 41 -10.00 6.96 -15.42
C GLU A 41 -11.10 6.77 -14.37
N GLU A 42 -11.82 5.65 -14.42
CA GLU A 42 -12.91 5.33 -13.49
C GLU A 42 -12.42 4.85 -12.12
N VAL A 43 -11.14 4.52 -11.98
CA VAL A 43 -10.57 4.04 -10.72
C VAL A 43 -10.06 5.23 -9.92
N THR A 44 -10.86 5.64 -8.93
CA THR A 44 -10.42 6.60 -7.91
C THR A 44 -9.83 5.89 -6.70
N ARG A 45 -9.19 6.66 -5.84
CA ARG A 45 -8.60 6.15 -4.60
C ARG A 45 -9.66 5.62 -3.63
N GLU A 46 -10.82 6.25 -3.62
CA GLU A 46 -11.98 5.84 -2.83
C GLU A 46 -12.50 4.48 -3.31
N VAL A 47 -12.65 4.32 -4.63
CA VAL A 47 -13.07 3.05 -5.25
C VAL A 47 -12.06 1.93 -4.95
N LEU A 48 -10.76 2.23 -5.03
CA LEU A 48 -9.72 1.28 -4.62
C LEU A 48 -9.87 0.91 -3.14
N GLY A 49 -10.04 1.88 -2.26
CA GLY A 49 -10.20 1.65 -0.83
C GLY A 49 -11.37 0.74 -0.49
N GLU A 50 -12.52 0.98 -1.10
CA GLU A 50 -13.72 0.14 -0.95
C GLU A 50 -13.49 -1.28 -1.47
N ALA A 51 -12.85 -1.42 -2.64
CA ALA A 51 -12.53 -2.73 -3.21
C ALA A 51 -11.56 -3.53 -2.32
N LEU A 52 -10.52 -2.88 -1.78
CA LEU A 52 -9.57 -3.50 -0.85
C LEU A 52 -10.26 -3.90 0.47
N ALA A 53 -11.18 -3.07 0.98
CA ALA A 53 -11.95 -3.37 2.19
C ALA A 53 -12.86 -4.59 1.98
N ALA A 54 -13.54 -4.66 0.83
CA ALA A 54 -14.39 -5.78 0.46
C ALA A 54 -13.59 -7.09 0.26
N LEU A 55 -12.36 -7.00 -0.27
CA LEU A 55 -11.50 -8.17 -0.46
C LEU A 55 -10.96 -8.72 0.87
N GLY A 56 -10.69 -7.82 1.83
CA GLY A 56 -10.22 -8.15 3.18
C GLY A 56 -8.71 -8.40 3.28
N LEU A 57 -8.16 -8.12 4.47
CA LEU A 57 -6.72 -8.13 4.73
C LEU A 57 -6.04 -9.47 4.46
N ALA A 58 -6.72 -10.60 4.72
CA ALA A 58 -6.14 -11.93 4.51
C ALA A 58 -5.74 -12.16 3.04
N ARG A 59 -6.55 -11.67 2.10
CA ARG A 59 -6.27 -11.77 0.66
C ARG A 59 -5.26 -10.73 0.18
N LEU A 60 -5.14 -9.60 0.88
CA LEU A 60 -4.19 -8.54 0.57
C LEU A 60 -2.77 -8.80 1.10
N THR A 61 -2.65 -9.57 2.18
CA THR A 61 -1.37 -9.83 2.86
C THR A 61 -0.28 -10.38 1.93
N PRO A 62 -0.53 -11.32 1.00
CA PRO A 62 0.49 -11.80 0.07
C PRO A 62 1.04 -10.69 -0.83
N VAL A 63 0.17 -9.83 -1.36
CA VAL A 63 0.57 -8.70 -2.21
C VAL A 63 1.32 -7.65 -1.40
N LEU A 64 0.82 -7.32 -0.20
CA LEU A 64 1.48 -6.41 0.72
C LEU A 64 2.92 -6.89 1.03
N ARG A 65 3.13 -8.19 1.28
CA ARG A 65 4.46 -8.75 1.51
C ARG A 65 5.42 -8.50 0.34
N VAL A 66 4.94 -8.60 -0.90
CA VAL A 66 5.76 -8.31 -2.09
C VAL A 66 6.17 -6.85 -2.12
N LEU A 67 5.22 -5.93 -1.88
CA LEU A 67 5.49 -4.48 -1.87
C LEU A 67 6.49 -4.10 -0.76
N LEU A 68 6.33 -4.64 0.45
CA LEU A 68 7.28 -4.40 1.54
C LEU A 68 8.69 -4.92 1.21
N GLY A 69 8.79 -6.08 0.56
CA GLY A 69 10.07 -6.61 0.09
C GLY A 69 10.72 -5.76 -1.00
N GLN A 70 9.92 -5.17 -1.88
CA GLN A 70 10.38 -4.24 -2.92
C GLN A 70 10.91 -2.93 -2.33
N ILE A 71 10.22 -2.37 -1.32
CA ILE A 71 10.66 -1.21 -0.56
C ILE A 71 12.04 -1.48 0.06
N LEU A 72 12.22 -2.61 0.74
CA LEU A 72 13.50 -2.99 1.34
C LEU A 72 14.61 -3.20 0.31
N ALA A 73 14.26 -3.60 -0.91
CA ALA A 73 15.20 -3.77 -2.02
C ALA A 73 15.46 -2.47 -2.82
N GLY A 74 14.79 -1.37 -2.48
CA GLY A 74 14.96 -0.07 -3.13
C GLY A 74 14.45 0.01 -4.57
N ARG A 75 13.38 -0.73 -4.91
CA ARG A 75 12.86 -0.89 -6.28
C ARG A 75 11.35 -0.70 -6.37
#